data_AF-A0AAD0TWT7-F1
#
_entry.id   AF-A0AAD0TWT7-F1
#
_cell.length_a   1.000
_cell.length_b   1.000
_cell.length_c   1.000
_cell.angle_alpha   90.00
_cell.angle_beta   90.00
_cell.angle_gamma   90.00
#
_symmetry.space_group_name_H-M   'P 1'
#
loop_
_entity.id
_entity.type
_entity.pdbx_description
1 polymer ?
#
loop_
_entity_poly.entity_id
_entity_poly.type
_entity_poly.pdbx_seq_one_letter_code
_entity_poly.pdbx_strand_id
1 'polypeptide(L)'
;MLTHLKQNRFWLWKSLETYGLGVYFLVRHNVTFAFVPPRPTVLDIMDDPPSISILMIVATLAVVYSFWNIDVPYYKPVMTGALTFVWVFFMVAFIFHDAGNGQLISFESMYAFFVLSSMIHEIVIGG
;
A
#
# COMPACT_ATOMS: atom_id res chain seq x y z
N MET A 1 -22.90 -11.93 4.36
CA MET A 1 -21.80 -11.50 3.46
C MET A 1 -21.97 -10.06 2.97
N LEU A 2 -23.03 -9.71 2.22
CA LEU A 2 -23.22 -8.36 1.66
C LEU A 2 -23.38 -7.22 2.70
N THR A 3 -23.94 -7.52 3.87
CA THR A 3 -24.11 -6.54 4.96
C THR A 3 -22.78 -6.11 5.59
N HIS A 4 -21.81 -7.03 5.68
CA HIS A 4 -20.47 -6.75 6.22
C HIS A 4 -19.57 -6.05 5.20
N LEU A 5 -19.76 -6.36 3.90
CA LEU A 5 -19.15 -5.60 2.80
C LEU A 5 -19.53 -4.12 2.82
N LYS A 6 -20.76 -3.79 3.22
CA LYS A 6 -21.19 -2.39 3.39
C LYS A 6 -20.55 -1.74 4.61
N GLN A 7 -20.35 -2.47 5.71
CA GLN A 7 -19.72 -1.94 6.93
C GLN A 7 -18.20 -1.75 6.78
N ASN A 8 -17.51 -2.66 6.09
CA ASN A 8 -16.05 -2.59 5.89
C ASN A 8 -15.67 -2.07 4.48
N ARG A 9 -16.57 -1.35 3.80
CA ARG A 9 -16.37 -0.89 2.42
C ARG A 9 -15.12 -0.03 2.27
N PHE A 10 -14.83 0.82 3.26
CA PHE A 10 -13.64 1.66 3.26
C PHE A 10 -12.35 0.81 3.24
N TRP A 11 -12.26 -0.16 4.15
CA TRP A 11 -11.10 -1.06 4.26
C TRP A 11 -10.94 -1.97 3.04
N LEU A 12 -12.04 -2.37 2.40
CA LEU A 12 -11.99 -3.07 1.12
C LEU A 12 -11.35 -2.20 0.03
N TRP A 13 -11.78 -0.94 -0.11
CA TRP A 13 -11.16 -0.04 -1.09
C TRP A 13 -9.68 0.18 -0.80
N LYS A 14 -9.28 0.32 0.47
CA LYS A 14 -7.87 0.51 0.84
C LYS A 14 -7.00 -0.72 0.59
N SER A 15 -7.53 -1.90 0.85
CA SER A 15 -6.83 -3.14 0.50
C SER A 15 -6.70 -3.31 -1.03
N LEU A 16 -7.71 -2.89 -1.80
CA LEU A 16 -7.64 -2.90 -3.27
C LEU A 16 -6.64 -1.88 -3.82
N GLU A 17 -6.57 -0.66 -3.27
CA GLU A 17 -5.53 0.33 -3.61
C GLU A 17 -4.13 -0.25 -3.36
N THR A 18 -3.94 -0.92 -2.22
CA THR A 18 -2.67 -1.56 -1.84
C THR A 18 -2.32 -2.72 -2.79
N TYR A 19 -3.32 -3.52 -3.18
CA TYR A 19 -3.15 -4.60 -4.14
C TYR A 19 -2.82 -4.05 -5.54
N GLY A 20 -3.48 -2.98 -5.96
CA GLY A 20 -3.20 -2.29 -7.23
C GLY A 20 -1.77 -1.73 -7.28
N LEU A 21 -1.27 -1.22 -6.16
CA LEU A 21 0.10 -0.73 -6.02
C LEU A 21 1.13 -1.88 -6.12
N GLY A 22 0.85 -3.02 -5.50
CA GLY A 22 1.67 -4.22 -5.65
C GLY A 22 1.67 -4.78 -7.08
N VAL A 23 0.52 -4.75 -7.77
CA VAL A 23 0.43 -5.12 -9.20
C VAL A 23 1.19 -4.11 -10.09
N TYR A 24 1.12 -2.81 -9.78
CA TYR A 24 1.86 -1.77 -10.51
C TYR A 24 3.36 -2.02 -10.46
N PHE A 25 3.91 -2.30 -9.28
CA PHE A 25 5.33 -2.66 -9.13
C PHE A 25 5.67 -3.97 -9.82
N LEU A 26 4.82 -4.99 -9.70
CA LEU A 26 5.03 -6.25 -10.42
C LEU A 26 5.08 -6.05 -11.94
N VAL A 27 4.23 -5.20 -12.51
CA VAL A 27 4.26 -4.87 -13.94
C VAL A 27 5.50 -4.04 -14.29
N ARG A 28 5.84 -3.03 -13.49
CA ARG A 28 7.03 -2.20 -13.69
C ARG A 28 8.30 -3.04 -13.67
N HIS A 29 8.47 -3.87 -12.64
CA HIS A 29 9.57 -4.82 -12.53
C HIS A 29 9.65 -5.76 -13.75
N ASN A 30 8.52 -6.31 -14.20
CA ASN A 30 8.47 -7.20 -15.37
C ASN A 30 8.72 -6.48 -16.72
N VAL A 31 8.46 -5.18 -16.82
CA VAL A 31 8.74 -4.38 -18.04
C VAL A 31 10.18 -3.85 -18.03
N THR A 32 10.77 -3.65 -16.84
CA THR A 32 12.14 -3.14 -16.62
C THR A 32 13.22 -4.24 -16.67
N PHE A 33 12.93 -5.45 -17.17
CA PHE A 33 13.96 -6.41 -17.60
C PHE A 33 14.80 -5.93 -18.82
N ALA A 34 14.78 -4.64 -19.14
CA ALA A 34 15.66 -4.04 -20.13
C ALA A 34 17.02 -3.71 -19.49
N PHE A 35 18.03 -4.50 -19.87
CA PHE A 35 19.46 -4.34 -19.61
C PHE A 35 19.98 -2.89 -19.79
N VAL A 36 19.86 -2.02 -18.79
CA VAL A 36 20.62 -0.76 -18.67
C VAL A 36 20.85 -0.51 -17.18
N PRO A 37 22.05 -0.09 -16.72
CA PRO A 37 22.30 0.18 -15.31
C PRO A 37 22.07 1.66 -14.99
N PRO A 38 20.88 2.11 -14.53
CA PRO A 38 20.81 3.32 -13.74
C PRO A 38 21.26 2.99 -12.32
N ARG A 39 21.82 3.97 -11.62
CA ARG A 39 22.24 3.83 -10.22
C ARG A 39 21.04 3.33 -9.40
N PRO A 40 21.19 2.28 -8.56
CA PRO A 40 20.08 1.73 -7.80
C PRO A 40 19.49 2.85 -6.94
N THR A 41 18.27 3.24 -7.26
CA THR A 41 17.50 4.16 -6.44
C THR A 41 16.89 3.37 -5.29
N VAL A 42 16.55 4.05 -4.20
CA VAL A 42 15.92 3.41 -3.02
C VAL A 42 14.60 2.73 -3.41
N LEU A 43 13.97 3.18 -4.50
CA LEU A 43 12.78 2.59 -5.09
C LEU A 43 13.07 1.24 -5.74
N ASP A 44 14.25 1.02 -6.34
CA ASP A 44 14.62 -0.26 -6.97
C ASP A 44 14.78 -1.37 -5.93
N ILE A 45 15.24 -1.05 -4.72
CA ILE A 45 15.31 -1.98 -3.58
C ILE A 45 13.90 -2.36 -3.09
N MET A 46 12.92 -1.47 -3.29
CA MET A 46 11.53 -1.71 -2.89
C MET A 46 10.70 -2.36 -4.00
N ASP A 47 11.10 -2.16 -5.25
CA ASP A 47 10.64 -2.87 -6.45
C ASP A 47 11.30 -4.26 -6.59
N ASP A 48 12.06 -4.71 -5.58
CA ASP A 48 12.63 -6.05 -5.55
C ASP A 48 11.51 -7.11 -5.36
N PRO A 49 11.63 -8.29 -6.01
CA PRO A 49 10.60 -9.33 -5.97
C PRO A 49 10.13 -9.74 -4.55
N PRO A 50 10.99 -9.82 -3.52
CA PRO A 50 10.56 -10.20 -2.17
C PRO A 50 9.69 -9.15 -1.46
N SER A 51 9.98 -7.85 -1.61
CA SER A 51 9.22 -6.77 -0.95
C SER A 51 7.82 -6.65 -1.55
N ILE A 52 7.70 -6.72 -2.87
CA ILE A 52 6.40 -6.72 -3.58
C ILE A 52 5.56 -7.92 -3.15
N SER A 53 6.18 -9.11 -3.02
CA SER A 53 5.50 -10.32 -2.60
C SER A 53 4.88 -10.19 -1.20
N ILE A 54 5.62 -9.62 -0.25
CA ILE A 54 5.14 -9.37 1.12
C ILE A 54 3.98 -8.38 1.11
N LEU A 55 4.09 -7.32 0.31
CA LEU A 55 3.04 -6.31 0.12
C LEU A 55 1.74 -6.94 -0.41
N MET A 56 1.85 -7.79 -1.42
CA MET A 56 0.74 -8.52 -2.02
C MET A 56 0.12 -9.51 -1.04
N ILE A 57 0.91 -10.17 -0.19
CA ILE A 57 0.40 -11.05 0.87
C ILE A 57 -0.40 -10.24 1.90
N VAL A 58 0.13 -9.12 2.39
CA VAL A 58 -0.56 -8.24 3.34
C VAL A 58 -1.85 -7.67 2.74
N ALA A 59 -1.82 -7.25 1.47
CA ALA A 59 -2.99 -6.77 0.75
C ALA A 59 -4.04 -7.87 0.56
N THR A 60 -3.63 -9.08 0.15
CA THR A 60 -4.53 -10.22 -0.03
C THR A 60 -5.17 -10.63 1.29
N LEU A 61 -4.40 -10.64 2.38
CA LEU A 61 -4.92 -10.87 3.72
C LEU A 61 -5.97 -9.81 4.06
N ALA A 62 -5.67 -8.51 3.89
CA ALA A 62 -6.61 -7.43 4.13
C ALA A 62 -7.90 -7.52 3.27
N VAL A 63 -7.80 -8.01 2.02
CA VAL A 63 -8.96 -8.27 1.14
C VAL A 63 -9.81 -9.42 1.70
N VAL A 64 -9.22 -10.59 1.94
CA VAL A 64 -9.91 -11.77 2.51
C VAL A 64 -10.59 -11.38 3.83
N TYR A 65 -9.92 -10.56 4.62
CA TYR A 65 -10.37 -9.99 5.87
C TYR A 65 -11.49 -8.97 5.75
N SER A 66 -11.56 -8.24 4.64
CA SER A 66 -12.69 -7.37 4.33
C SER A 66 -13.93 -8.18 3.89
N PHE A 67 -13.74 -9.39 3.35
CA PHE A 67 -14.81 -10.29 2.94
C PHE A 67 -15.36 -11.18 4.07
N TRP A 68 -14.55 -11.51 5.09
CA TRP A 68 -14.93 -12.42 6.17
C TRP A 68 -15.18 -11.70 7.50
N ASN A 69 -16.27 -12.05 8.19
CA ASN A 69 -16.55 -11.53 9.54
C ASN A 69 -15.68 -12.28 10.55
N ILE A 70 -14.50 -11.73 10.88
CA ILE A 70 -13.64 -12.26 11.93
C ILE A 70 -13.89 -11.45 13.21
N ASP A 71 -14.71 -12.00 14.10
CA ASP A 71 -15.06 -11.44 15.42
C ASP A 71 -13.89 -11.64 16.43
N VAL A 72 -12.74 -11.02 16.16
CA VAL A 72 -11.62 -10.94 17.14
C VAL A 72 -11.50 -9.49 17.62
N PRO A 73 -11.49 -9.23 18.95
CA PRO A 73 -11.52 -7.87 19.50
C PRO A 73 -10.31 -6.98 19.13
N TYR A 74 -9.16 -7.57 18.78
CA TYR A 74 -7.93 -6.84 18.41
C TYR A 74 -7.65 -6.80 16.90
N TYR A 75 -8.57 -7.33 16.09
CA TYR A 75 -8.30 -7.55 14.67
C TYR A 75 -8.36 -6.28 13.82
N LYS A 76 -9.37 -5.42 14.02
CA LYS A 76 -9.48 -4.14 13.29
C LYS A 76 -8.23 -3.26 13.49
N PRO A 77 -7.74 -3.02 14.73
CA PRO A 77 -6.53 -2.23 14.95
C PRO A 77 -5.29 -2.82 14.29
N VAL A 78 -5.12 -4.15 14.31
CA VAL A 78 -3.95 -4.82 13.72
C VAL A 78 -3.96 -4.71 12.19
N MET A 79 -5.10 -4.95 11.56
CA MET A 79 -5.24 -4.81 10.09
C MET A 79 -4.97 -3.37 9.66
N THR A 80 -5.58 -2.41 10.34
CA THR A 80 -5.40 -0.98 10.10
C THR A 80 -3.95 -0.55 10.32
N GLY A 81 -3.31 -1.01 11.40
CA GLY A 81 -1.90 -0.73 11.71
C GLY A 81 -0.94 -1.31 10.68
N ALA A 82 -1.21 -2.52 10.17
CA ALA A 82 -0.41 -3.12 9.11
C ALA A 82 -0.53 -2.35 7.80
N LEU A 83 -1.74 -1.95 7.41
CA LEU A 83 -1.99 -1.13 6.22
C LEU A 83 -1.31 0.25 6.33
N THR A 84 -1.47 0.95 7.45
CA THR A 84 -0.83 2.26 7.63
C THR A 84 0.68 2.14 7.65
N PHE A 85 1.24 1.10 8.28
CA PHE A 85 2.69 0.84 8.26
C PHE A 85 3.22 0.66 6.84
N VAL A 86 2.56 -0.16 6.02
CA VAL A 86 2.94 -0.37 4.61
C VAL A 86 2.93 0.96 3.86
N TRP A 87 1.84 1.73 3.96
CA TRP A 87 1.73 2.99 3.23
C TRP A 87 2.70 4.07 3.71
N VAL A 88 3.01 4.14 5.01
CA VAL A 88 4.07 5.03 5.54
C VAL A 88 5.43 4.62 4.99
N PHE A 89 5.72 3.32 4.94
CA PHE A 89 6.97 2.81 4.38
C PHE A 89 7.11 3.20 2.89
N PHE A 90 6.05 3.07 2.10
CA PHE A 90 6.04 3.53 0.70
C PHE A 90 6.13 5.05 0.55
N MET A 91 5.46 5.82 1.40
CA MET A 91 5.56 7.28 1.36
C MET A 91 7.01 7.74 1.60
N VAL A 92 7.69 7.15 2.57
CA VAL A 92 9.12 7.43 2.84
C VAL A 92 9.97 7.07 1.62
N ALA A 93 9.70 5.92 0.99
CA ALA A 93 10.39 5.49 -0.23
C ALA A 93 10.24 6.47 -1.39
N PHE A 94 9.02 6.94 -1.64
CA PHE A 94 8.73 7.92 -2.68
C PHE A 94 9.41 9.26 -2.40
N ILE A 95 9.44 9.72 -1.14
CA ILE A 95 10.18 10.94 -0.77
C ILE A 95 11.68 10.81 -1.07
N PHE A 96 12.29 9.65 -0.76
CA PHE A 96 13.69 9.40 -1.08
C PHE A 96 13.94 9.30 -2.59
N HIS A 97 13.01 8.70 -3.34
CA HIS A 97 13.07 8.64 -4.80
C HIS A 97 12.99 10.04 -5.42
N ASP A 98 12.05 10.86 -4.95
CA ASP A 98 11.83 12.24 -5.41
C ASP A 98 13.07 13.11 -5.13
N ALA A 99 13.62 13.01 -3.93
CA ALA A 99 14.87 13.68 -3.56
C ALA A 99 16.06 13.25 -4.44
N GLY A 100 16.14 11.96 -4.79
CA GLY A 100 17.16 11.42 -5.68
C GLY A 100 17.04 11.93 -7.13
N ASN A 101 15.81 12.19 -7.60
CA ASN A 101 15.53 12.70 -8.94
C ASN A 101 15.50 14.24 -9.03
N GLY A 102 15.68 14.95 -7.90
CA GLY A 102 15.62 16.41 -7.84
C GLY A 102 14.21 16.98 -7.98
N GLN A 103 13.17 16.16 -7.82
CA GLN A 103 11.78 16.59 -7.77
C GLN A 103 11.35 16.78 -6.31
N LEU A 104 10.61 17.86 -6.02
CA LEU A 104 10.16 18.14 -4.66
C LEU A 104 8.94 17.29 -4.25
N ILE A 105 8.04 17.00 -5.20
CA ILE A 105 6.80 16.24 -4.98
C ILE A 105 6.44 15.51 -6.28
N SER A 106 6.56 14.18 -6.31
CA SER A 106 6.04 13.36 -7.41
C SER A 106 4.58 12.97 -7.18
N PHE A 107 3.92 12.60 -8.28
CA PHE A 107 2.53 12.12 -8.25
C PHE A 107 2.34 10.90 -7.33
N GLU A 108 3.35 10.02 -7.27
CA GLU A 108 3.36 8.84 -6.39
C GLU A 108 3.34 9.23 -4.90
N SER A 109 4.15 10.23 -4.51
CA SER A 109 4.20 10.76 -3.15
C SER A 109 2.90 11.46 -2.74
N MET A 110 2.29 12.23 -3.66
CA MET A 110 0.96 12.84 -3.43
C MET A 110 -0.12 11.79 -3.23
N TYR A 111 -0.11 10.72 -4.03
CA TYR A 111 -1.07 9.62 -3.92
C TYR A 111 -0.91 8.87 -2.60
N ALA A 112 0.32 8.54 -2.20
CA ALA A 112 0.60 7.91 -0.92
C ALA A 112 0.13 8.77 0.27
N PHE A 113 0.37 10.08 0.22
CA PHE A 113 -0.10 11.01 1.24
C PHE A 113 -1.63 11.07 1.31
N PHE A 114 -2.31 11.13 0.18
CA PHE A 114 -3.78 11.13 0.13
C PHE A 114 -4.36 9.85 0.75
N VAL A 115 -3.79 8.69 0.39
CA VAL A 115 -4.24 7.40 0.91
C VAL A 115 -4.02 7.32 2.43
N LEU A 116 -2.85 7.72 2.93
CA LEU A 116 -2.58 7.78 4.37
C LEU A 116 -3.52 8.73 5.10
N SER A 117 -3.73 9.94 4.57
CA SER A 117 -4.64 10.92 5.17
C SER A 117 -6.06 10.38 5.26
N SER A 118 -6.53 9.66 4.24
CA SER A 118 -7.86 9.05 4.25
C SER A 118 -7.96 7.91 5.28
N MET A 119 -6.89 7.11 5.48
CA MET A 119 -6.86 6.09 6.53
C MET A 119 -6.88 6.71 7.93
N ILE A 120 -6.09 7.76 8.16
CA ILE A 120 -6.07 8.49 9.43
C ILE A 120 -7.45 9.09 9.73
N HIS A 121 -8.08 9.71 8.72
CA HIS A 121 -9.43 10.25 8.86
C HIS A 121 -10.44 9.18 9.30
N GLU A 122 -10.42 8.00 8.67
CA GLU A 122 -11.30 6.89 9.06
C GLU A 122 -11.01 6.39 10.48
N ILE A 123 -9.73 6.32 10.88
CA ILE A 123 -9.35 5.91 12.25
C ILE A 123 -9.86 6.90 13.30
N VAL A 124 -9.81 8.20 13.01
CA VAL A 124 -10.17 9.26 13.96
C VAL A 124 -11.68 9.51 14.01
N ILE A 125 -12.38 9.43 12.87
CA ILE A 125 -13.79 9.84 12.74
C ILE A 125 -14.74 8.64 12.58
N GLY A 126 -14.26 7.55 11.96
CA GLY A 126 -15.04 6.34 11.65
C GLY A 126 -14.89 5.19 12.65
N GLY A 127 -14.25 5.45 13.80
CA GLY A 127 -14.13 4.51 14.93
C GLY A 127 -15.45 4.25 15.64
#